data_AF-A0A4Q3JDN7-F1
#
_entry.id   AF-A0A4Q3JDN7-F1
#
_cell.length_a   1.000
_cell.length_b   1.000
_cell.length_c   1.000
_cell.angle_alpha   90.00
_cell.angle_beta   90.00
_cell.angle_gamma   90.00
#
_symmetry.space_group_name_H-M   'P 1'
#
loop_
_entity.id
_entity.type
_entity.pdbx_description
1 polymer ?
#
loop_
_entity_poly.entity_id
_entity_poly.type
_entity_poly.pdbx_seq_one_letter_code
_entity_poly.pdbx_strand_id
1 'polypeptide(L)'
;LAGPVGGRALAAYGADVMLVNSPHLPNIEAIADTSRGKRSAHVDLRKATGRAAMDALLDEAHVFVQGYRPGGLQSLGYGPLASDVQMSPRIASPLQGGGLLEAIAASDLLALADPDDADGDGISGRPNWLPDGAGGQVLGRFGWKSNQPSLLVQNATAFQNDLGLTSPLLPTEVCTPAQTACLAAPTGGSPELAAGRVEQVTRYTRSLAVPYRPGASDPEVLAGKAIFASVGCTGCHHPSFTTPDDPSAPWLSAQTIWPYTDLLLHDLGPGLADDRPDHEASGREWRTPPLWGLGRTKAVSGHTRFLHDGRARSVLEAILWHGGEAQGAREAVRQLDAGQRQALLRFLGSL
;
A
#
# COMPACT_ATOMS: atom_id res chain seq x y z
N LEU A 1 -12.39 3.26 3.03
CA LEU A 1 -13.84 2.93 2.91
C LEU A 1 -14.24 1.60 3.58
N ALA A 2 -13.30 0.80 4.09
CA ALA A 2 -13.59 -0.51 4.70
C ALA A 2 -14.66 -0.46 5.80
N GLY A 3 -14.54 0.43 6.81
CA GLY A 3 -15.54 0.54 7.88
C GLY A 3 -16.97 0.82 7.41
N PRO A 4 -17.20 1.87 6.60
CA PRO A 4 -18.52 2.12 6.02
C PRO A 4 -19.05 0.97 5.14
N VAL A 5 -18.20 0.30 4.34
CA VAL A 5 -18.64 -0.85 3.52
C VAL A 5 -18.96 -2.07 4.38
N GLY A 6 -18.10 -2.39 5.36
CA GLY A 6 -18.30 -3.50 6.30
C GLY A 6 -19.59 -3.35 7.10
N GLY A 7 -19.86 -2.15 7.62
CA GLY A 7 -21.13 -1.90 8.30
C GLY A 7 -22.35 -2.07 7.37
N ARG A 8 -22.22 -1.78 6.06
CA ARG A 8 -23.33 -1.97 5.10
C ARG A 8 -23.56 -3.46 4.87
N ALA A 9 -22.49 -4.23 4.75
CA ALA A 9 -22.56 -5.68 4.61
C ALA A 9 -23.23 -6.31 5.83
N LEU A 10 -22.80 -5.95 7.05
CA LEU A 10 -23.40 -6.44 8.30
C LEU A 10 -24.90 -6.14 8.37
N ALA A 11 -25.31 -4.92 8.03
CA ALA A 11 -26.73 -4.56 7.97
C ALA A 11 -27.51 -5.40 6.94
N ALA A 12 -26.91 -5.70 5.79
CA ALA A 12 -27.52 -6.56 4.77
C ALA A 12 -27.66 -8.01 5.23
N TYR A 13 -26.81 -8.49 6.14
CA TYR A 13 -26.91 -9.80 6.78
C TYR A 13 -27.78 -9.81 8.05
N GLY A 14 -28.48 -8.70 8.35
CA GLY A 14 -29.46 -8.62 9.43
C GLY A 14 -28.95 -8.08 10.76
N ALA A 15 -27.70 -7.58 10.84
CA ALA A 15 -27.22 -6.91 12.04
C ALA A 15 -27.88 -5.53 12.22
N ASP A 16 -28.18 -5.15 13.46
CA ASP A 16 -28.52 -3.77 13.79
C ASP A 16 -27.24 -2.91 13.75
N VAL A 17 -27.10 -2.09 12.71
CA VAL A 17 -25.91 -1.25 12.51
C VAL A 17 -26.28 0.22 12.64
N MET A 18 -25.53 0.96 13.47
CA MET A 18 -25.66 2.40 13.63
C MET A 18 -24.39 3.14 13.19
N LEU A 19 -24.55 4.11 12.29
CA LEU A 19 -23.52 5.11 12.01
C LEU A 19 -23.65 6.25 13.02
N VAL A 20 -22.67 6.40 13.89
CA VAL A 20 -22.55 7.55 14.80
C VAL A 20 -21.59 8.57 14.20
N ASN A 21 -22.07 9.79 13.95
CA ASN A 21 -21.24 10.89 13.44
C ASN A 21 -21.21 12.08 14.40
N SER A 22 -20.17 12.92 14.30
CA SER A 22 -20.12 14.19 15.02
C SER A 22 -21.08 15.19 14.36
N PRO A 23 -21.88 15.95 15.13
CA PRO A 23 -22.72 17.01 14.57
C PRO A 23 -21.93 18.19 13.97
N HIS A 24 -20.60 18.17 14.10
CA HIS A 24 -19.68 19.22 13.61
C HIS A 24 -18.87 18.77 12.40
N LEU A 25 -19.14 17.58 11.85
CA LEU A 25 -18.49 17.06 10.66
C LEU A 25 -19.49 16.93 9.52
N PRO A 26 -19.12 17.29 8.28
CA PRO A 26 -20.01 17.10 7.13
C PRO A 26 -20.17 15.61 6.83
N ASN A 27 -21.37 15.22 6.40
CA ASN A 27 -21.52 13.94 5.72
C ASN A 27 -20.96 14.06 4.29
N ILE A 28 -20.02 13.19 3.93
CA ILE A 28 -19.50 13.10 2.56
C ILE A 28 -20.45 12.29 1.67
N GLU A 29 -20.44 12.53 0.37
CA GLU A 29 -21.33 11.87 -0.60
C GLU A 29 -21.30 10.33 -0.51
N ALA A 30 -20.12 9.75 -0.28
CA ALA A 30 -19.92 8.30 -0.12
C ALA A 30 -20.72 7.69 1.05
N ILE A 31 -21.19 8.48 2.01
CA ILE A 31 -22.05 8.00 3.11
C ILE A 31 -23.41 7.54 2.57
N ALA A 32 -23.95 8.17 1.52
CA ALA A 32 -25.24 7.78 0.95
C ALA A 32 -25.22 6.31 0.46
N ASP A 33 -24.17 5.92 -0.26
CA ASP A 33 -24.04 4.55 -0.79
C ASP A 33 -23.63 3.52 0.27
N THR A 34 -22.92 3.95 1.31
CA THR A 34 -22.41 3.06 2.36
C THR A 34 -23.31 2.99 3.60
N SER A 35 -24.43 3.74 3.64
CA SER A 35 -25.34 3.76 4.80
C SER A 35 -26.64 2.99 4.61
N ARG A 36 -26.85 2.35 3.46
CA ARG A 36 -28.04 1.51 3.23
C ARG A 36 -28.14 0.43 4.31
N GLY A 37 -29.32 0.31 4.90
CA GLY A 37 -29.60 -0.64 6.00
C GLY A 37 -29.15 -0.19 7.38
N LYS A 38 -28.48 0.96 7.52
CA LYS A 38 -27.99 1.46 8.82
C LYS A 38 -28.91 2.51 9.41
N ARG A 39 -29.00 2.53 10.74
CA ARG A 39 -29.48 3.69 11.49
C ARG A 39 -28.38 4.76 11.51
N SER A 40 -28.75 6.02 11.72
CA SER A 40 -27.79 7.11 11.87
C SER A 40 -28.13 7.98 13.06
N ALA A 41 -27.11 8.44 13.78
CA ALA A 41 -27.25 9.33 14.92
C ALA A 41 -26.09 10.32 14.98
N HIS A 42 -26.35 11.49 15.55
CA HIS A 42 -25.29 12.42 15.93
C HIS A 42 -25.00 12.35 17.42
N VAL A 43 -23.72 12.23 17.76
CA VAL A 43 -23.26 12.27 19.15
C VAL A 43 -22.15 13.30 19.28
N ASP A 44 -22.35 14.30 20.14
CA ASP A 44 -21.34 15.32 20.45
C ASP A 44 -20.51 14.91 21.68
N LEU A 45 -19.43 14.16 21.45
CA LEU A 45 -18.53 13.67 22.50
C LEU A 45 -17.81 14.78 23.29
N ARG A 46 -17.91 16.05 22.86
CA ARG A 46 -17.39 17.19 23.64
C ARG A 46 -18.29 17.51 24.82
N LYS A 47 -19.56 17.12 24.77
CA LYS A 47 -20.55 17.30 25.84
C LYS A 47 -20.61 16.05 26.72
N ALA A 48 -20.81 16.24 28.02
CA ALA A 48 -20.97 15.13 28.97
C ALA A 48 -22.13 14.19 28.59
N THR A 49 -23.25 14.75 28.14
CA THR A 49 -24.41 13.97 27.67
C THR A 49 -24.10 13.15 26.42
N GLY A 50 -23.27 13.65 25.51
CA GLY A 50 -22.85 12.90 24.33
C GLY A 50 -21.93 11.73 24.69
N ARG A 51 -21.01 11.93 25.65
CA ARG A 51 -20.18 10.83 26.16
C ARG A 51 -21.01 9.74 26.83
N ALA A 52 -21.91 10.11 27.74
CA ALA A 52 -22.81 9.16 28.39
C ALA A 52 -23.66 8.37 27.38
N ALA A 53 -24.16 9.03 26.31
CA ALA A 53 -24.89 8.35 25.26
C ALA A 53 -24.02 7.39 24.45
N MET A 54 -22.76 7.74 24.18
CA MET A 54 -21.82 6.86 23.51
C MET A 54 -21.46 5.66 24.39
N ASP A 55 -21.22 5.87 25.67
CA ASP A 55 -20.87 4.80 26.62
C ASP A 55 -22.02 3.79 26.71
N ALA A 56 -23.27 4.25 26.80
CA ALA A 56 -24.44 3.37 26.76
C ALA A 56 -24.57 2.58 25.44
N LEU A 57 -24.24 3.20 24.29
CA LEU A 57 -24.21 2.49 23.01
C LEU A 57 -23.09 1.44 22.96
N LEU A 58 -21.93 1.75 23.55
CA LEU A 58 -20.78 0.85 23.59
C LEU A 58 -21.03 -0.35 24.52
N ASP A 59 -21.75 -0.16 25.62
CA ASP A 59 -22.12 -1.23 26.56
C ASP A 59 -23.00 -2.31 25.90
N GLU A 60 -23.81 -1.93 24.91
CA GLU A 60 -24.67 -2.85 24.15
C GLU A 60 -24.02 -3.32 22.83
N ALA A 61 -22.93 -2.69 22.38
CA ALA A 61 -22.32 -2.97 21.09
C ALA A 61 -21.46 -4.23 21.12
N HIS A 62 -21.77 -5.19 20.24
CA HIS A 62 -20.91 -6.35 19.99
C HIS A 62 -19.63 -5.99 19.24
N VAL A 63 -19.69 -4.98 18.35
CA VAL A 63 -18.58 -4.56 17.49
C VAL A 63 -18.58 -3.04 17.39
N PHE A 64 -17.44 -2.42 17.69
CA PHE A 64 -17.22 -0.99 17.49
C PHE A 64 -16.26 -0.76 16.31
N VAL A 65 -16.71 -0.02 15.30
CA VAL A 65 -15.90 0.31 14.12
C VAL A 65 -15.60 1.79 14.11
N GLN A 66 -14.34 2.14 14.39
CA GLN A 66 -13.88 3.52 14.38
C GLN A 66 -13.40 3.95 12.99
N GLY A 67 -13.84 5.13 12.53
CA GLY A 67 -13.23 5.78 11.37
C GLY A 67 -11.79 6.20 11.65
N TYR A 68 -10.89 6.06 10.66
CA TYR A 68 -9.49 6.44 10.80
C TYR A 68 -9.32 7.94 11.02
N ARG A 69 -9.15 8.33 12.29
CA ARG A 69 -8.82 9.69 12.73
C ARG A 69 -7.88 9.61 13.95
N PRO A 70 -6.56 9.43 13.73
CA PRO A 70 -5.57 9.30 14.80
C PRO A 70 -5.72 10.38 15.87
N GLY A 71 -5.63 9.98 17.15
CA GLY A 71 -5.79 10.88 18.30
C GLY A 71 -7.20 11.44 18.53
N GLY A 72 -8.15 11.20 17.62
CA GLY A 72 -9.50 11.76 17.68
C GLY A 72 -10.27 11.36 18.94
N LEU A 73 -10.45 10.06 19.19
CA LEU A 73 -11.17 9.57 20.39
C LEU A 73 -10.38 9.83 21.68
N GLN A 74 -9.05 9.70 21.64
CA GLN A 74 -8.19 10.01 22.78
C GLN A 74 -8.38 11.47 23.24
N SER A 75 -8.41 12.43 22.29
CA SER A 75 -8.66 13.85 22.59
C SER A 75 -10.05 14.12 23.21
N LEU A 76 -10.97 13.16 23.10
CA LEU A 76 -12.34 13.24 23.61
C LEU A 76 -12.55 12.46 24.92
N GLY A 77 -11.46 11.95 25.53
CA GLY A 77 -11.48 11.31 26.85
C GLY A 77 -11.61 9.78 26.84
N TYR A 78 -11.54 9.14 25.67
CA TYR A 78 -11.63 7.67 25.54
C TYR A 78 -10.30 6.94 25.71
N GLY A 79 -9.32 7.60 26.35
CA GLY A 79 -8.00 7.05 26.62
C GLY A 79 -7.12 6.85 25.37
N PRO A 80 -5.83 6.55 25.57
CA PRO A 80 -4.96 6.09 24.49
C PRO A 80 -5.39 4.69 24.02
N LEU A 81 -5.00 4.33 22.79
CA LEU A 81 -4.98 2.92 22.38
C LEU A 81 -4.02 2.13 23.28
N ALA A 82 -4.15 0.80 23.30
CA ALA A 82 -3.18 -0.05 23.99
C ALA A 82 -1.76 0.27 23.49
N SER A 83 -0.78 0.26 24.41
CA SER A 83 0.57 0.80 24.16
C SER A 83 1.35 0.03 23.09
N ASP A 84 0.93 -1.18 22.76
CA ASP A 84 1.50 -2.07 21.74
C ASP A 84 0.82 -1.93 20.36
N VAL A 85 -0.23 -1.11 20.24
CA VAL A 85 -0.89 -0.86 18.95
C VAL A 85 0.00 -0.02 18.05
N GLN A 86 0.31 -0.58 16.89
CA GLN A 86 1.07 0.09 15.84
C GLN A 86 0.15 0.44 14.67
N MET A 87 0.29 1.64 14.12
CA MET A 87 -0.53 2.13 13.02
C MET A 87 0.31 2.40 11.78
N SER A 88 -0.06 1.79 10.66
CA SER A 88 0.57 2.00 9.35
C SER A 88 -0.51 2.33 8.31
N PRO A 89 -0.73 3.62 8.00
CA PRO A 89 -1.74 4.03 7.02
C PRO A 89 -1.23 3.70 5.62
N ARG A 90 -2.03 2.99 4.82
CA ARG A 90 -1.62 2.52 3.48
C ARG A 90 -2.69 2.85 2.44
N ILE A 91 -2.28 3.39 1.31
CA ILE A 91 -3.08 3.45 0.08
C ILE A 91 -2.86 2.17 -0.72
N ALA A 92 -3.84 1.78 -1.53
CA ALA A 92 -3.71 0.62 -2.39
C ALA A 92 -2.61 0.84 -3.43
N SER A 93 -1.69 -0.13 -3.55
CA SER A 93 -0.66 -0.11 -4.57
C SER A 93 -1.28 -0.29 -5.97
N PRO A 94 -0.75 0.38 -7.00
CA PRO A 94 -1.19 0.13 -8.38
C PRO A 94 -0.92 -1.33 -8.79
N LEU A 95 -1.87 -1.93 -9.52
CA LEU A 95 -1.81 -3.36 -9.90
C LEU A 95 -1.22 -3.61 -11.30
N GLN A 96 -1.08 -2.57 -12.12
CA GLN A 96 -0.55 -2.69 -13.47
C GLN A 96 0.89 -3.22 -13.49
N GLY A 97 1.19 -4.07 -14.46
CA GLY A 97 2.52 -4.63 -14.68
C GLY A 97 2.99 -5.60 -13.59
N GLY A 98 2.13 -5.99 -12.64
CA GLY A 98 2.49 -6.87 -11.53
C GLY A 98 3.12 -8.18 -12.00
N GLY A 99 2.59 -8.79 -13.06
CA GLY A 99 3.17 -10.01 -13.64
C GLY A 99 4.60 -9.81 -14.18
N LEU A 100 4.89 -8.66 -14.78
CA LEU A 100 6.23 -8.33 -15.26
C LEU A 100 7.21 -8.10 -14.10
N LEU A 101 6.77 -7.50 -13.00
CA LEU A 101 7.59 -7.34 -11.78
C LEU A 101 7.87 -8.68 -11.11
N GLU A 102 6.88 -9.57 -11.07
CA GLU A 102 7.04 -10.93 -10.55
C GLU A 102 8.06 -11.72 -11.39
N ALA A 103 8.08 -11.51 -12.70
CA ALA A 103 8.95 -12.21 -13.63
C ALA A 103 10.42 -11.76 -13.56
N ILE A 104 10.75 -10.62 -12.95
CA ILE A 104 12.16 -10.18 -12.81
C ILE A 104 12.95 -11.26 -12.05
N ALA A 105 14.08 -11.70 -12.59
CA ALA A 105 14.90 -12.72 -11.95
C ALA A 105 15.35 -12.25 -10.56
N ALA A 106 15.32 -13.14 -9.56
CA ALA A 106 15.76 -12.80 -8.21
C ALA A 106 17.23 -12.35 -8.18
N SER A 107 18.08 -12.95 -9.03
CA SER A 107 19.47 -12.56 -9.20
C SER A 107 19.64 -11.11 -9.64
N ASP A 108 18.74 -10.59 -10.48
CA ASP A 108 18.84 -9.22 -10.99
C ASP A 108 18.51 -8.20 -9.89
N LEU A 109 17.56 -8.53 -9.01
CA LEU A 109 17.25 -7.70 -7.84
C LEU A 109 18.37 -7.75 -6.82
N LEU A 110 18.91 -8.94 -6.55
CA LEU A 110 20.00 -9.13 -5.59
C LEU A 110 21.32 -8.51 -6.06
N ALA A 111 21.54 -8.39 -7.37
CA ALA A 111 22.71 -7.70 -7.93
C ALA A 111 22.65 -6.18 -7.74
N LEU A 112 21.48 -5.62 -7.41
CA LEU A 112 21.31 -4.20 -7.06
C LEU A 112 21.37 -3.95 -5.56
N ALA A 113 21.43 -5.00 -4.74
CA ALA A 113 21.46 -4.84 -3.29
C ALA A 113 22.86 -4.44 -2.82
N ASP A 114 22.92 -3.40 -1.99
CA ASP A 114 24.12 -2.90 -1.34
C ASP A 114 23.84 -2.59 0.14
N PRO A 115 23.54 -3.60 0.98
CA PRO A 115 23.12 -3.37 2.37
C PRO A 115 24.19 -2.70 3.24
N ASP A 116 25.45 -2.71 2.81
CA ASP A 116 26.60 -2.19 3.55
C ASP A 116 27.11 -0.84 2.98
N ASP A 117 26.44 -0.26 1.98
CA ASP A 117 26.86 0.98 1.29
C ASP A 117 28.33 0.90 0.85
N ALA A 118 28.67 -0.18 0.14
CA ALA A 118 30.04 -0.52 -0.20
C ALA A 118 30.69 0.47 -1.17
N ASP A 119 29.88 1.16 -1.99
CA ASP A 119 30.34 2.22 -2.89
C ASP A 119 30.34 3.63 -2.27
N GLY A 120 29.73 3.80 -1.08
CA GLY A 120 29.73 5.03 -0.31
C GLY A 120 28.86 6.14 -0.92
N ASP A 121 27.87 5.78 -1.74
CA ASP A 121 26.91 6.73 -2.31
C ASP A 121 25.79 7.13 -1.33
N GLY A 122 25.70 6.44 -0.19
CA GLY A 122 24.75 6.68 0.89
C GLY A 122 23.40 5.98 0.70
N ILE A 123 23.30 5.04 -0.23
CA ILE A 123 22.13 4.20 -0.51
C ILE A 123 22.45 2.77 -0.08
N SER A 124 21.58 2.19 0.76
CA SER A 124 21.83 0.89 1.38
C SER A 124 20.74 -0.12 1.04
N GLY A 125 20.35 -0.16 -0.23
CA GLY A 125 19.22 -0.96 -0.72
C GLY A 125 19.37 -2.44 -0.36
N ARG A 126 18.36 -3.01 0.30
CA ARG A 126 18.39 -4.43 0.70
C ARG A 126 17.11 -5.21 0.43
N PRO A 127 17.17 -6.53 0.20
CA PRO A 127 15.97 -7.36 0.11
C PRO A 127 15.23 -7.45 1.46
N ASN A 128 13.94 -7.75 1.42
CA ASN A 128 13.22 -8.27 2.59
C ASN A 128 13.09 -9.79 2.45
N TRP A 129 13.71 -10.55 3.36
CA TRP A 129 13.57 -12.00 3.36
C TRP A 129 12.37 -12.46 4.17
N LEU A 130 11.59 -13.37 3.58
CA LEU A 130 10.35 -13.89 4.16
C LEU A 130 10.52 -15.39 4.44
N PRO A 131 9.95 -15.92 5.53
CA PRO A 131 9.97 -17.36 5.77
C PRO A 131 9.17 -18.10 4.68
N ASP A 132 9.70 -19.21 4.16
CA ASP A 132 9.04 -20.02 3.12
C ASP A 132 8.07 -21.10 3.68
N GLY A 133 8.00 -21.23 5.01
CA GLY A 133 7.22 -22.25 5.70
C GLY A 133 7.84 -23.65 5.74
N ALA A 134 8.98 -23.86 5.07
CA ALA A 134 9.77 -25.10 5.04
C ALA A 134 11.11 -24.96 5.80
N GLY A 135 11.31 -23.87 6.53
CA GLY A 135 12.54 -23.57 7.28
C GLY A 135 13.60 -22.82 6.47
N GLY A 136 13.27 -22.41 5.24
CA GLY A 136 14.10 -21.55 4.39
C GLY A 136 13.55 -20.13 4.30
N GLN A 137 14.06 -19.40 3.31
CA GLN A 137 13.68 -18.01 3.04
C GLN A 137 13.36 -17.80 1.56
N VAL A 138 12.44 -16.88 1.29
CA VAL A 138 12.04 -16.45 -0.05
C VAL A 138 12.12 -14.92 -0.16
N LEU A 139 12.52 -14.43 -1.32
CA LEU A 139 12.63 -13.00 -1.60
C LEU A 139 11.24 -12.35 -1.64
N GLY A 140 11.05 -11.32 -0.83
CA GLY A 140 9.90 -10.43 -0.87
C GLY A 140 9.90 -9.48 -2.07
N ARG A 141 8.72 -9.23 -2.65
CA ARG A 141 8.57 -8.43 -3.90
C ARG A 141 7.41 -7.44 -3.88
N PHE A 142 6.32 -7.80 -3.23
CA PHE A 142 5.05 -7.07 -3.23
C PHE A 142 4.72 -6.51 -1.85
N GLY A 143 3.72 -5.63 -1.80
CA GLY A 143 3.43 -4.82 -0.63
C GLY A 143 4.33 -3.59 -0.51
N TRP A 144 4.07 -2.77 0.50
CA TRP A 144 4.82 -1.52 0.74
C TRP A 144 6.21 -1.74 1.31
N LYS A 145 6.46 -2.90 1.91
CA LYS A 145 7.74 -3.29 2.52
C LYS A 145 8.27 -4.60 1.96
N SER A 146 7.95 -4.94 0.71
CA SER A 146 8.31 -6.23 0.10
C SER A 146 7.89 -7.43 0.96
N ASN A 147 6.75 -7.36 1.66
CA ASN A 147 6.34 -8.37 2.62
C ASN A 147 5.52 -9.53 2.01
N GLN A 148 5.51 -9.64 0.68
CA GLN A 148 4.80 -10.69 -0.07
C GLN A 148 5.69 -11.19 -1.21
N PRO A 149 5.94 -12.50 -1.34
CA PRO A 149 6.92 -13.01 -2.31
C PRO A 149 6.36 -13.13 -3.73
N SER A 150 5.04 -13.23 -3.89
CA SER A 150 4.39 -13.41 -5.19
C SER A 150 3.00 -12.79 -5.20
N LEU A 151 2.44 -12.60 -6.40
CA LEU A 151 1.06 -12.16 -6.59
C LEU A 151 0.07 -13.18 -6.04
N LEU A 152 0.41 -14.47 -6.05
CA LEU A 152 -0.43 -15.51 -5.45
C LEU A 152 -0.58 -15.30 -3.95
N VAL A 153 0.54 -15.13 -3.22
CA VAL A 153 0.51 -14.91 -1.77
C VAL A 153 -0.11 -13.55 -1.45
N GLN A 154 0.18 -12.51 -2.23
CA GLN A 154 -0.43 -11.19 -2.08
C GLN A 154 -1.96 -11.24 -2.21
N ASN A 155 -2.48 -11.97 -3.20
CA ASN A 155 -3.92 -12.12 -3.42
C ASN A 155 -4.58 -12.97 -2.31
N ALA A 156 -3.97 -14.08 -1.92
CA ALA A 156 -4.46 -14.90 -0.80
C ALA A 156 -4.50 -14.10 0.51
N THR A 157 -3.45 -13.33 0.78
CA THR A 157 -3.36 -12.45 1.96
C THR A 157 -4.43 -11.36 1.92
N ALA A 158 -4.71 -10.78 0.75
CA ALA A 158 -5.79 -9.78 0.61
C ALA A 158 -7.18 -10.42 0.82
N PHE A 159 -7.42 -11.62 0.29
CA PHE A 159 -8.66 -12.36 0.57
C PHE A 159 -8.85 -12.54 2.08
N GLN A 160 -7.81 -12.97 2.79
CA GLN A 160 -7.89 -13.24 4.20
C GLN A 160 -7.99 -11.96 5.05
N ASN A 161 -7.08 -11.00 4.87
CA ASN A 161 -6.97 -9.83 5.75
C ASN A 161 -7.95 -8.70 5.41
N ASP A 162 -8.34 -8.55 4.14
CA ASP A 162 -9.23 -7.47 3.72
C ASP A 162 -10.69 -7.93 3.60
N LEU A 163 -10.92 -9.18 3.17
CA LEU A 163 -12.27 -9.73 2.94
C LEU A 163 -12.68 -10.77 3.98
N GLY A 164 -11.77 -11.26 4.83
CA GLY A 164 -12.06 -12.31 5.81
C GLY A 164 -12.34 -13.66 5.17
N LEU A 165 -11.74 -13.95 4.01
CA LEU A 165 -11.98 -15.18 3.25
C LEU A 165 -10.76 -16.11 3.30
N THR A 166 -10.95 -17.31 3.84
CA THR A 166 -9.90 -18.34 3.86
C THR A 166 -9.68 -18.96 2.48
N SER A 167 -8.47 -19.45 2.24
CA SER A 167 -8.07 -20.13 0.99
C SER A 167 -7.20 -21.35 1.27
N PRO A 168 -6.93 -22.23 0.30
CA PRO A 168 -6.07 -23.40 0.54
C PRO A 168 -4.64 -23.02 0.95
N LEU A 169 -4.17 -21.84 0.53
CA LEU A 169 -2.85 -21.31 0.91
C LEU A 169 -2.87 -20.70 2.33
N LEU A 170 -3.99 -20.11 2.73
CA LEU A 170 -4.20 -19.48 4.04
C LEU A 170 -5.54 -19.97 4.63
N PRO A 171 -5.58 -21.17 5.21
CA PRO A 171 -6.84 -21.86 5.54
C PRO A 171 -7.41 -21.48 6.90
N THR A 172 -6.71 -20.65 7.68
CA THR A 172 -7.09 -20.31 9.05
C THR A 172 -7.65 -18.90 9.13
N GLU A 173 -8.67 -18.69 9.96
CA GLU A 173 -9.22 -17.36 10.23
C GLU A 173 -8.22 -16.45 10.95
N VAL A 174 -8.32 -15.14 10.74
CA VAL A 174 -7.46 -14.13 11.39
C VAL A 174 -8.08 -13.64 12.70
N CYS A 175 -8.55 -14.59 13.51
CA CYS A 175 -9.02 -14.33 14.87
C CYS A 175 -7.88 -14.59 15.86
N THR A 176 -7.64 -13.67 16.79
CA THR A 176 -6.76 -13.91 17.93
C THR A 176 -7.40 -14.91 18.91
N PRO A 177 -6.62 -15.61 19.74
CA PRO A 177 -7.17 -16.50 20.78
C PRO A 177 -8.15 -15.80 21.74
N ALA A 178 -8.01 -14.48 21.93
CA ALA A 178 -8.91 -13.69 22.77
C ALA A 178 -10.28 -13.44 22.10
N GLN A 179 -10.38 -13.53 20.78
CA GLN A 179 -11.60 -13.29 20.02
C GLN A 179 -12.45 -14.56 19.90
N THR A 180 -12.91 -15.10 21.04
CA THR A 180 -13.70 -16.34 21.09
C THR A 180 -14.98 -16.29 20.25
N ALA A 181 -15.65 -15.14 20.20
CA ALA A 181 -16.82 -14.94 19.35
C ALA A 181 -16.51 -15.00 17.84
N CYS A 182 -15.34 -14.52 17.42
CA CYS A 182 -14.84 -14.62 16.04
C CYS A 182 -14.55 -16.08 15.69
N LEU A 183 -13.83 -16.78 16.58
CA LEU A 183 -13.50 -18.20 16.42
C LEU A 183 -14.74 -19.11 16.39
N ALA A 184 -15.82 -18.73 17.07
CA ALA A 184 -17.07 -19.48 17.11
C ALA A 184 -18.09 -19.03 16.04
N ALA A 185 -17.79 -18.00 15.25
CA ALA A 185 -18.69 -17.49 14.24
C ALA A 185 -18.89 -18.54 13.12
N PRO A 186 -20.08 -18.60 12.49
CA PRO A 186 -20.28 -19.45 11.31
C PRO A 186 -19.30 -19.07 10.20
N THR A 187 -18.62 -20.05 9.61
CA THR A 187 -17.74 -19.84 8.44
C THR A 187 -18.45 -20.24 7.15
N GLY A 188 -18.03 -19.67 6.01
CA GLY A 188 -18.54 -20.05 4.69
C GLY A 188 -18.02 -21.39 4.15
N GLY A 189 -17.21 -22.11 4.91
CA GLY A 189 -16.47 -23.30 4.48
C GLY A 189 -15.11 -23.42 5.17
N SER A 190 -14.34 -24.46 4.80
CA SER A 190 -12.98 -24.66 5.31
C SER A 190 -12.10 -25.36 4.25
N PRO A 191 -11.37 -24.60 3.41
CA PRO A 191 -11.39 -23.14 3.27
C PRO A 191 -12.67 -22.67 2.55
N GLU A 192 -13.00 -21.38 2.67
CA GLU A 192 -14.15 -20.76 2.01
C GLU A 192 -13.96 -20.59 0.51
N LEU A 193 -12.73 -20.28 0.07
CA LEU A 193 -12.38 -20.17 -1.34
C LEU A 193 -11.77 -21.47 -1.85
N ALA A 194 -12.24 -21.91 -3.02
CA ALA A 194 -11.58 -22.97 -3.78
C ALA A 194 -10.27 -22.44 -4.43
N ALA A 195 -9.26 -23.31 -4.57
CA ALA A 195 -7.97 -22.97 -5.19
C ALA A 195 -8.13 -22.26 -6.55
N GLY A 196 -9.01 -22.78 -7.41
CA GLY A 196 -9.27 -22.22 -8.74
C GLY A 196 -9.73 -20.76 -8.72
N ARG A 197 -10.42 -20.30 -7.66
CA ARG A 197 -10.82 -18.89 -7.54
C ARG A 197 -9.61 -17.98 -7.29
N VAL A 198 -8.71 -18.41 -6.40
CA VAL A 198 -7.48 -17.67 -6.10
C VAL A 198 -6.57 -17.62 -7.32
N GLU A 199 -6.47 -18.74 -8.05
CA GLU A 199 -5.72 -18.81 -9.31
C GLU A 199 -6.29 -17.88 -10.38
N GLN A 200 -7.61 -17.80 -10.52
CA GLN A 200 -8.26 -16.90 -11.49
C GLN A 200 -7.91 -15.42 -11.22
N VAL A 201 -8.02 -14.99 -9.96
CA VAL A 201 -7.64 -13.62 -9.57
C VAL A 201 -6.15 -13.39 -9.77
N THR A 202 -5.32 -14.38 -9.46
CA THR A 202 -3.87 -14.32 -9.69
C THR A 202 -3.52 -14.20 -11.17
N ARG A 203 -4.15 -14.97 -12.05
CA ARG A 203 -3.99 -14.84 -13.51
C ARG A 203 -4.43 -13.45 -13.97
N TYR A 204 -5.54 -12.93 -13.45
CA TYR A 204 -6.00 -11.58 -13.78
C TYR A 204 -4.95 -10.52 -13.39
N THR A 205 -4.48 -10.51 -12.15
CA THR A 205 -3.47 -9.54 -11.68
C THR A 205 -2.14 -9.67 -12.42
N ARG A 206 -1.74 -10.90 -12.79
CA ARG A 206 -0.54 -11.16 -13.61
C ARG A 206 -0.67 -10.66 -15.05
N SER A 207 -1.90 -10.51 -15.55
CA SER A 207 -2.18 -10.13 -16.95
C SER A 207 -2.45 -8.64 -17.13
N LEU A 208 -2.43 -7.84 -16.05
CA LEU A 208 -2.63 -6.40 -16.14
C LEU A 208 -1.41 -5.74 -16.79
N ALA A 209 -1.57 -5.27 -18.01
CA ALA A 209 -0.50 -4.60 -18.76
C ALA A 209 -0.11 -3.24 -18.15
N VAL A 210 1.13 -2.83 -18.42
CA VAL A 210 1.62 -1.48 -18.09
C VAL A 210 0.89 -0.45 -18.97
N PRO A 211 0.42 0.68 -18.43
CA PRO A 211 -0.21 1.73 -19.22
C PRO A 211 0.71 2.23 -20.33
N TYR A 212 0.12 2.50 -21.50
CA TYR A 212 0.85 3.12 -22.60
C TYR A 212 1.42 4.48 -22.18
N ARG A 213 2.72 4.66 -22.44
CA ARG A 213 3.50 5.87 -22.21
C ARG A 213 3.62 6.69 -23.51
N PRO A 214 2.73 7.66 -23.75
CA PRO A 214 2.85 8.54 -24.91
C PRO A 214 4.07 9.47 -24.76
N GLY A 215 4.70 9.83 -25.88
CA GLY A 215 5.74 10.86 -25.90
C GLY A 215 7.05 10.46 -25.19
N ALA A 216 7.34 9.15 -25.06
CA ALA A 216 8.58 8.68 -24.43
C ALA A 216 9.86 9.23 -25.09
N SER A 217 9.78 9.55 -26.39
CA SER A 217 10.86 10.11 -27.21
C SER A 217 10.80 11.63 -27.37
N ASP A 218 9.87 12.31 -26.69
CA ASP A 218 9.80 13.77 -26.70
C ASP A 218 11.10 14.36 -26.11
N PRO A 219 11.76 15.33 -26.79
CA PRO A 219 12.99 15.95 -26.30
C PRO A 219 12.91 16.49 -24.87
N GLU A 220 11.77 17.05 -24.45
CA GLU A 220 11.61 17.56 -23.08
C GLU A 220 11.49 16.42 -22.06
N VAL A 221 10.85 15.30 -22.44
CA VAL A 221 10.78 14.10 -21.61
C VAL A 221 12.15 13.46 -21.48
N LEU A 222 12.94 13.43 -22.55
CA LEU A 222 14.32 12.93 -22.53
C LEU A 222 15.25 13.83 -21.69
N ALA A 223 15.09 15.16 -21.77
CA ALA A 223 15.80 16.08 -20.89
C ALA A 223 15.44 15.85 -19.41
N GLY A 224 14.16 15.66 -19.10
CA GLY A 224 13.71 15.30 -17.75
C GLY A 224 14.26 13.96 -17.26
N LYS A 225 14.35 12.95 -18.15
CA LYS A 225 14.98 11.65 -17.85
C LYS A 225 16.46 11.81 -17.49
N ALA A 226 17.19 12.65 -18.23
CA ALA A 226 18.59 12.93 -17.95
C ALA A 226 18.76 13.62 -16.58
N ILE A 227 17.87 14.57 -16.25
CA ILE A 227 17.85 15.23 -14.94
C ILE A 227 17.56 14.22 -13.83
N PHE A 228 16.59 13.33 -14.03
CA PHE A 228 16.25 12.27 -13.07
C PHE A 228 17.47 11.41 -12.69
N ALA A 229 18.28 11.04 -13.68
CA ALA A 229 19.54 10.34 -13.44
C ALA A 229 20.58 11.24 -12.76
N SER A 230 20.76 12.48 -13.22
CA SER A 230 21.82 13.37 -12.70
C SER A 230 21.60 13.81 -11.25
N VAL A 231 20.36 13.85 -10.77
CA VAL A 231 20.04 14.16 -9.36
C VAL A 231 20.08 12.92 -8.46
N GLY A 232 20.44 11.75 -8.98
CA GLY A 232 20.62 10.53 -8.19
C GLY A 232 19.36 9.71 -7.95
N CYS A 233 18.21 10.04 -8.58
CA CYS A 233 16.99 9.25 -8.37
C CYS A 233 17.13 7.79 -8.80
N THR A 234 18.01 7.50 -9.76
CA THR A 234 18.25 6.14 -10.29
C THR A 234 18.94 5.20 -9.32
N GLY A 235 19.47 5.68 -8.19
CA GLY A 235 20.06 4.83 -7.16
C GLY A 235 19.08 3.80 -6.62
N CYS A 236 17.82 4.22 -6.34
CA CYS A 236 16.73 3.30 -5.97
C CYS A 236 15.77 3.03 -7.13
N HIS A 237 15.47 4.05 -7.94
CA HIS A 237 14.54 3.92 -9.08
C HIS A 237 15.24 3.36 -10.33
N HIS A 238 15.73 2.12 -10.21
CA HIS A 238 16.46 1.42 -11.27
C HIS A 238 15.65 1.34 -12.57
N PRO A 239 16.14 1.87 -13.72
CA PRO A 239 15.30 2.13 -14.88
C PRO A 239 14.63 0.90 -15.51
N SER A 240 15.33 -0.23 -15.64
CA SER A 240 14.90 -1.31 -16.52
C SER A 240 15.38 -2.70 -16.12
N PHE A 241 14.60 -3.72 -16.46
CA PHE A 241 15.02 -5.12 -16.42
C PHE A 241 14.71 -5.80 -17.74
N THR A 242 15.31 -6.97 -17.98
CA THR A 242 14.86 -7.90 -19.01
C THR A 242 14.31 -9.14 -18.33
N THR A 243 13.04 -9.47 -18.56
CA THR A 243 12.46 -10.69 -18.00
C THR A 243 13.08 -11.93 -18.63
N PRO A 244 13.27 -13.03 -17.87
CA PRO A 244 13.82 -14.27 -18.40
C PRO A 244 12.86 -14.91 -19.40
N ASP A 245 13.36 -15.91 -20.13
CA ASP A 245 12.49 -16.78 -20.93
C ASP A 245 11.71 -17.73 -20.00
N ASP A 246 10.38 -17.69 -20.08
CA ASP A 246 9.47 -18.59 -19.38
C ASP A 246 8.40 -19.12 -20.37
N PRO A 247 8.53 -20.38 -20.82
CA PRO A 247 7.55 -20.99 -21.73
C PRO A 247 6.14 -21.14 -21.13
N SER A 248 5.99 -21.11 -19.81
CA SER A 248 4.70 -21.20 -19.12
C SER A 248 3.94 -19.87 -19.09
N ALA A 249 4.66 -18.75 -19.28
CA ALA A 249 4.12 -17.40 -19.31
C ALA A 249 4.73 -16.57 -20.46
N PRO A 250 4.58 -16.98 -21.73
CA PRO A 250 5.26 -16.35 -22.88
C PRO A 250 4.92 -14.86 -23.06
N TRP A 251 3.78 -14.40 -22.54
CA TRP A 251 3.39 -12.98 -22.55
C TRP A 251 4.13 -12.12 -21.52
N LEU A 252 4.94 -12.71 -20.64
CA LEU A 252 5.83 -12.04 -19.69
C LEU A 252 7.32 -12.23 -20.02
N SER A 253 7.63 -13.12 -20.96
CA SER A 253 9.00 -13.60 -21.24
C SER A 253 9.77 -12.67 -22.16
N ALA A 254 11.10 -12.63 -21.97
CA ALA A 254 12.06 -11.96 -22.85
C ALA A 254 11.72 -10.50 -23.20
N GLN A 255 11.17 -9.76 -22.22
CA GLN A 255 10.75 -8.37 -22.39
C GLN A 255 11.69 -7.42 -21.65
N THR A 256 12.21 -6.42 -22.36
CA THR A 256 12.80 -5.25 -21.71
C THR A 256 11.70 -4.34 -21.18
N ILE A 257 11.62 -4.23 -19.87
CA ILE A 257 10.63 -3.45 -19.14
C ILE A 257 11.27 -2.22 -18.49
N TRP A 258 10.48 -1.18 -18.24
CA TRP A 258 10.96 0.10 -17.69
C TRP A 258 10.18 0.52 -16.44
N PRO A 259 10.28 -0.22 -15.32
CA PRO A 259 9.46 0.04 -14.14
C PRO A 259 10.02 1.16 -13.24
N TYR A 260 11.30 1.55 -13.37
CA TYR A 260 11.95 2.53 -12.48
C TYR A 260 11.83 2.17 -11.00
N THR A 261 12.36 1.00 -10.65
CA THR A 261 12.36 0.43 -9.30
C THR A 261 13.40 -0.66 -9.21
N ASP A 262 14.01 -0.85 -8.07
CA ASP A 262 14.82 -2.03 -7.72
C ASP A 262 14.05 -3.07 -6.87
N LEU A 263 12.87 -2.71 -6.37
CA LEU A 263 12.05 -3.54 -5.46
C LEU A 263 12.73 -3.84 -4.11
N LEU A 264 13.81 -3.13 -3.80
CA LEU A 264 14.54 -3.22 -2.54
C LEU A 264 13.95 -2.26 -1.50
N LEU A 265 14.28 -2.51 -0.25
CA LEU A 265 13.98 -1.66 0.89
C LEU A 265 15.04 -0.55 1.01
N HIS A 266 14.57 0.66 1.28
CA HIS A 266 15.41 1.83 1.57
C HIS A 266 14.86 2.60 2.77
N ASP A 267 15.73 3.11 3.64
CA ASP A 267 15.38 4.02 4.72
C ASP A 267 15.05 5.41 4.13
N LEU A 268 13.77 5.79 4.18
CA LEU A 268 13.31 7.10 3.69
C LEU A 268 13.22 8.17 4.79
N GLY A 269 13.87 7.91 5.93
CA GLY A 269 13.99 8.82 7.05
C GLY A 269 12.77 8.85 7.98
N PRO A 270 12.91 9.53 9.14
CA PRO A 270 11.83 9.64 10.13
C PRO A 270 10.59 10.36 9.60
N GLY A 271 10.76 11.22 8.57
CA GLY A 271 9.65 11.91 7.93
C GLY A 271 8.64 10.97 7.28
N LEU A 272 9.05 9.77 6.86
CA LEU A 272 8.20 8.75 6.24
C LEU A 272 8.09 7.48 7.07
N ALA A 273 8.50 7.49 8.33
CA ALA A 273 8.35 6.32 9.20
C ALA A 273 6.87 6.03 9.51
N ASP A 274 6.50 4.75 9.54
CA ASP A 274 5.27 4.25 10.15
C ASP A 274 5.52 3.54 11.49
N ASP A 275 6.80 3.48 11.90
CA ASP A 275 7.31 2.83 13.11
C ASP A 275 6.92 1.34 13.28
N ARG A 276 6.36 0.73 12.23
CA ARG A 276 5.89 -0.66 12.25
C ARG A 276 6.86 -1.57 11.49
N PRO A 277 7.59 -2.48 12.15
CA PRO A 277 8.39 -3.47 11.43
C PRO A 277 7.50 -4.47 10.70
N ASP A 278 8.02 -5.01 9.60
CA ASP A 278 7.34 -5.97 8.73
C ASP A 278 8.38 -6.95 8.16
N HIS A 279 8.50 -8.11 8.82
CA HIS A 279 9.65 -9.01 8.66
C HIS A 279 10.98 -8.31 9.00
N GLU A 280 11.94 -8.30 8.08
CA GLU A 280 13.23 -7.64 8.27
C GLU A 280 13.17 -6.13 7.99
N ALA A 281 12.06 -5.61 7.44
CA ALA A 281 11.88 -4.19 7.21
C ALA A 281 11.60 -3.46 8.53
N SER A 282 12.35 -2.39 8.81
CA SER A 282 12.06 -1.49 9.93
C SER A 282 10.87 -0.58 9.65
N GLY A 283 10.48 0.22 10.64
CA GLY A 283 9.45 1.25 10.52
C GLY A 283 9.78 2.38 9.52
N ARG A 284 11.05 2.52 9.12
CA ARG A 284 11.53 3.60 8.24
C ARG A 284 11.75 3.17 6.81
N GLU A 285 11.68 1.87 6.57
CA GLU A 285 12.04 1.27 5.31
C GLU A 285 10.84 0.98 4.44
N TRP A 286 11.01 1.30 3.16
CA TRP A 286 9.98 1.16 2.16
C TRP A 286 10.55 0.53 0.91
N ARG A 287 9.76 -0.34 0.29
CA ARG A 287 10.06 -0.86 -1.03
C ARG A 287 10.00 0.29 -2.04
N THR A 288 10.99 0.43 -2.91
CA THR A 288 10.89 1.35 -4.04
C THR A 288 9.65 0.99 -4.89
N PRO A 289 8.65 1.88 -5.06
CA PRO A 289 7.51 1.59 -5.92
C PRO A 289 7.89 1.77 -7.40
N PRO A 290 7.39 0.91 -8.32
CA PRO A 290 7.54 1.17 -9.75
C PRO A 290 6.87 2.50 -10.11
N LEU A 291 7.55 3.33 -10.91
CA LEU A 291 7.04 4.64 -11.32
C LEU A 291 6.17 4.59 -12.57
N TRP A 292 6.06 3.44 -13.25
CA TRP A 292 5.17 3.33 -14.40
C TRP A 292 3.69 3.58 -14.04
N GLY A 293 2.97 4.28 -14.90
CA GLY A 293 1.61 4.75 -14.63
C GLY A 293 1.49 5.84 -13.57
N LEU A 294 2.57 6.41 -13.05
CA LEU A 294 2.54 7.54 -12.11
C LEU A 294 1.76 8.73 -12.70
N GLY A 295 1.93 9.01 -13.99
CA GLY A 295 1.20 10.07 -14.70
C GLY A 295 -0.31 9.82 -14.79
N ARG A 296 -0.78 8.59 -14.52
CA ARG A 296 -2.18 8.19 -14.63
C ARG A 296 -2.95 8.27 -13.31
N THR A 297 -2.30 8.53 -12.18
CA THR A 297 -2.96 8.53 -10.84
C THR A 297 -4.21 9.40 -10.80
N LYS A 298 -4.18 10.62 -11.37
CA LYS A 298 -5.36 11.50 -11.39
C LYS A 298 -6.52 10.90 -12.19
N ALA A 299 -6.24 10.31 -13.34
CA ALA A 299 -7.25 9.75 -14.23
C ALA A 299 -7.87 8.47 -13.64
N VAL A 300 -7.08 7.66 -12.94
CA VAL A 300 -7.52 6.37 -12.38
C VAL A 300 -8.16 6.53 -11.01
N SER A 301 -7.59 7.35 -10.13
CA SER A 301 -7.98 7.44 -8.72
C SER A 301 -8.79 8.70 -8.39
N GLY A 302 -8.97 9.62 -9.34
CA GLY A 302 -9.68 10.90 -9.13
C GLY A 302 -8.93 11.90 -8.24
N HIS A 303 -7.67 11.62 -7.88
CA HIS A 303 -6.85 12.44 -6.99
C HIS A 303 -5.36 12.37 -7.34
N THR A 304 -4.54 13.24 -6.74
CA THR A 304 -3.06 13.24 -6.87
C THR A 304 -2.38 13.01 -5.52
N ARG A 305 -2.86 12.04 -4.75
CA ARG A 305 -2.26 11.62 -3.48
C ARG A 305 -1.19 10.55 -3.71
N PHE A 306 -0.01 10.73 -3.14
CA PHE A 306 1.16 9.85 -3.32
C PHE A 306 1.81 9.48 -1.98
N LEU A 307 2.80 8.57 -2.03
CA LEU A 307 3.46 7.89 -0.90
C LEU A 307 2.54 6.85 -0.25
N HIS A 308 3.09 6.05 0.66
CA HIS A 308 2.38 4.92 1.27
C HIS A 308 1.06 5.35 1.92
N ASP A 309 0.97 6.53 2.51
CA ASP A 309 -0.22 7.01 3.22
C ASP A 309 -1.03 8.09 2.48
N GLY A 310 -0.62 8.45 1.25
CA GLY A 310 -1.29 9.48 0.47
C GLY A 310 -1.09 10.91 0.99
N ARG A 311 -0.09 11.19 1.83
CA ARG A 311 0.13 12.55 2.38
C ARG A 311 0.47 13.59 1.30
N ALA A 312 1.27 13.21 0.31
CA ALA A 312 1.75 14.12 -0.72
C ALA A 312 0.66 14.41 -1.76
N ARG A 313 0.39 15.68 -2.08
CA ARG A 313 -0.66 16.13 -3.01
C ARG A 313 -0.17 16.29 -4.46
N SER A 314 1.12 16.14 -4.69
CA SER A 314 1.76 16.24 -6.00
C SER A 314 3.03 15.40 -6.03
N VAL A 315 3.53 15.12 -7.24
CA VAL A 315 4.82 14.44 -7.45
C VAL A 315 5.96 15.23 -6.82
N LEU A 316 5.97 16.56 -6.97
CA LEU A 316 6.99 17.40 -6.36
C LEU A 316 6.94 17.34 -4.83
N GLU A 317 5.75 17.37 -4.23
CA GLU A 317 5.61 17.20 -2.78
C GLU A 317 6.09 15.82 -2.33
N ALA A 318 5.81 14.76 -3.10
CA ALA A 318 6.31 13.42 -2.81
C ALA A 318 7.85 13.38 -2.81
N ILE A 319 8.51 13.99 -3.80
CA ILE A 319 9.97 14.13 -3.83
C ILE A 319 10.47 14.85 -2.57
N LEU A 320 9.81 15.94 -2.15
CA LEU A 320 10.22 16.72 -0.97
C LEU A 320 10.04 15.97 0.37
N TRP A 321 9.25 14.90 0.41
CA TRP A 321 9.15 14.04 1.58
C TRP A 321 10.27 13.01 1.69
N HIS A 322 11.04 12.75 0.63
CA HIS A 322 12.13 11.79 0.66
C HIS A 322 13.24 12.26 1.62
N GLY A 323 13.50 11.47 2.65
CA GLY A 323 14.62 11.65 3.58
C GLY A 323 15.53 10.42 3.55
N GLY A 324 16.32 10.23 4.60
CA GLY A 324 17.21 9.07 4.73
C GLY A 324 18.15 8.97 3.53
N GLU A 325 18.22 7.78 2.92
CA GLU A 325 19.05 7.49 1.74
C GLU A 325 18.71 8.42 0.56
N ALA A 326 17.44 8.79 0.40
CA ALA A 326 16.99 9.65 -0.69
C ALA A 326 17.15 11.16 -0.40
N GLN A 327 17.74 11.55 0.74
CA GLN A 327 17.91 12.96 1.10
C GLN A 327 18.82 13.71 0.12
N GLY A 328 19.90 13.10 -0.35
CA GLY A 328 20.81 13.70 -1.33
C GLY A 328 20.07 14.08 -2.63
N ALA A 329 19.29 13.14 -3.16
CA ALA A 329 18.48 13.36 -4.36
C ALA A 329 17.40 14.43 -4.16
N ARG A 330 16.72 14.44 -3.00
CA ARG A 330 15.77 15.51 -2.65
C ARG A 330 16.44 16.89 -2.71
N GLU A 331 17.60 17.05 -2.07
CA GLU A 331 18.29 18.33 -2.03
C GLU A 331 18.78 18.75 -3.43
N ALA A 332 19.27 17.82 -4.25
CA ALA A 332 19.61 18.10 -5.64
C ALA A 332 18.39 18.61 -6.43
N VAL A 333 17.21 18.00 -6.27
CA VAL A 333 15.96 18.50 -6.89
C VAL A 333 15.57 19.90 -6.40
N ARG A 334 15.81 20.22 -5.11
CA ARG A 334 15.53 21.55 -4.56
C ARG A 334 16.38 22.64 -5.21
N GLN A 335 17.61 22.31 -5.60
CA GLN A 335 18.55 23.22 -6.25
C GLN A 335 18.32 23.40 -7.76
N LEU A 336 17.51 22.54 -8.39
CA LEU A 336 17.14 22.71 -9.80
C LEU A 336 16.42 24.03 -10.03
N ASP A 337 16.75 24.69 -11.14
CA ASP A 337 16.00 25.83 -11.61
C ASP A 337 14.57 25.44 -12.05
N ALA A 338 13.74 26.44 -12.34
CA ALA A 338 12.34 26.21 -12.69
C ALA A 338 12.16 25.37 -13.97
N GLY A 339 13.02 25.55 -14.98
CA GLY A 339 12.96 24.83 -16.25
C GLY A 339 13.38 23.37 -16.09
N GLN A 340 14.48 23.13 -15.39
CA GLN A 340 14.96 21.79 -15.04
C GLN A 340 13.93 21.02 -14.23
N ARG A 341 13.33 21.67 -13.22
CA ARG A 341 12.28 21.07 -12.38
C ARG A 341 11.04 20.74 -13.20
N GLN A 342 10.65 21.60 -14.13
CA GLN A 342 9.52 21.33 -15.02
C GLN A 342 9.82 20.14 -15.96
N ALA A 343 11.03 20.05 -16.51
CA ALA A 343 11.45 18.92 -17.34
C ALA A 343 11.42 17.59 -16.55
N LEU A 344 11.96 17.57 -15.32
CA LEU A 344 11.87 16.42 -14.42
C LEU A 344 10.41 15.99 -14.18
N LEU A 345 9.53 16.94 -13.88
CA LEU A 345 8.10 16.65 -13.67
C LEU A 345 7.39 16.19 -14.95
N ARG A 346 7.80 16.66 -16.14
CA ARG A 346 7.29 16.15 -17.43
C ARG A 346 7.71 14.71 -17.65
N PHE A 347 8.97 14.36 -17.35
CA PHE A 347 9.43 12.98 -17.39
C PHE A 347 8.61 12.08 -16.45
N LEU A 348 8.49 12.45 -15.18
CA LEU A 348 7.72 11.67 -14.19
C LEU A 348 6.23 11.59 -14.55
N GLY A 349 5.64 12.68 -15.06
CA GLY A 349 4.26 12.70 -15.54
C GLY A 349 4.03 11.91 -16.83
N SER A 350 5.09 11.60 -17.58
CA SER A 350 5.01 10.71 -18.74
C SER A 350 5.02 9.23 -18.34
N LEU A 351 5.51 8.89 -17.14
CA LEU A 351 5.64 7.50 -16.70
C LEU A 351 4.30 6.83 -16.43
#